data_AF-A0A3D9KWD4-F1
#
_entry.id   AF-A0A3D9KWD4-F1
#
_cell.length_a   1.000
_cell.length_b   1.000
_cell.length_c   1.000
_cell.angle_alpha   90.00
_cell.angle_beta   90.00
_cell.angle_gamma   90.00
#
_symmetry.space_group_name_H-M   'P 1'
#
loop_
_entity.id
_entity.type
_entity.pdbx_description
1 polymer ?
#
loop_
_entity_poly.entity_id
_entity_poly.type
_entity_poly.pdbx_seq_one_letter_code
_entity_poly.pdbx_strand_id
1 'polypeptide(L)'
;MTLQELSRLNEKFQQKASEMVDLIPGSNLMAFSSAIIRTAQKLDRVLNKVLGAKTEVSFYTQVDALEEEMDELIFMMDKLDDANRKRNIPILIDFVKRGYELLSLYSICCDQIIEQKTKAAKRKDEFERD
;
A
#
# COMPACT_ATOMS: atom_id res chain seq x y z
N MET A 1 15.57 2.29 -1.26
CA MET A 1 14.63 2.12 -0.15
C MET A 1 14.53 0.64 0.17
N THR A 2 14.61 0.28 1.44
CA THR A 2 14.49 -1.11 1.91
C THR A 2 13.04 -1.42 2.29
N LEU A 3 12.69 -2.71 2.36
CA LEU A 3 11.37 -3.16 2.83
C LEU A 3 11.08 -2.71 4.28
N GLN A 4 12.10 -2.69 5.13
CA GLN A 4 11.97 -2.20 6.51
C GLN A 4 11.65 -0.70 6.56
N GLU A 5 12.24 0.09 5.67
CA GLU A 5 11.92 1.51 5.56
C GLU A 5 10.48 1.72 5.10
N LEU A 6 10.00 0.91 4.14
CA LEU A 6 8.62 0.95 3.65
C LEU A 6 7.61 0.61 4.75
N SER A 7 7.80 -0.51 5.47
CA SER A 7 6.91 -0.87 6.58
C SER A 7 6.94 0.17 7.70
N ARG A 8 8.10 0.79 7.98
CA ARG A 8 8.16 1.89 8.97
C ARG A 8 7.40 3.14 8.51
N LEU A 9 7.42 3.46 7.21
CA LEU A 9 6.62 4.55 6.65
C LEU A 9 5.13 4.23 6.74
N ASN A 10 4.76 2.97 6.48
CA ASN A 10 3.40 2.48 6.62
C ASN A 10 2.90 2.56 8.07
N GLU A 11 3.70 2.14 9.05
CA GLU A 11 3.39 2.27 10.48
C GLU A 11 3.17 3.73 10.88
N LYS A 12 4.03 4.65 10.40
CA LYS A 12 3.85 6.10 10.64
C LYS A 12 2.56 6.62 10.00
N PHE A 13 2.21 6.13 8.81
CA PHE A 13 0.96 6.50 8.15
C PHE A 13 -0.26 6.00 8.96
N GLN A 14 -0.22 4.79 9.49
CA GLN A 14 -1.26 4.24 10.37
C GLN A 14 -1.41 5.06 11.66
N GLN A 15 -0.29 5.46 12.28
CA GLN A 15 -0.32 6.32 13.47
C GLN A 15 -1.01 7.66 13.18
N LYS A 16 -0.64 8.31 12.07
CA LYS A 16 -1.28 9.55 11.63
C LYS A 16 -2.77 9.38 11.33
N ALA A 17 -3.19 8.22 10.79
CA ALA A 17 -4.60 7.92 10.58
C ALA A 17 -5.36 7.86 11.91
N SER A 18 -4.75 7.32 12.96
CA SER A 18 -5.31 7.32 14.31
C SER A 18 -5.42 8.74 14.87
N GLU A 19 -4.36 9.53 14.78
CA GLU A 19 -4.33 10.93 15.27
C GLU A 19 -5.37 11.82 14.57
N MET A 20 -5.65 11.55 13.29
CA MET A 20 -6.67 12.27 12.51
C MET A 20 -8.06 12.19 13.14
N VAL A 21 -8.38 11.09 13.81
CA VAL A 21 -9.67 10.88 14.49
C VAL A 21 -9.84 11.85 15.66
N ASP A 22 -8.77 12.06 16.41
CA ASP A 22 -8.79 12.93 17.59
C ASP A 22 -8.84 14.42 17.20
N LEU A 23 -8.32 14.75 16.01
CA LEU A 23 -8.18 16.13 15.55
C LEU A 23 -9.39 16.65 14.77
N ILE A 24 -10.26 15.76 14.27
CA ILE A 24 -11.41 16.15 13.45
C ILE A 24 -12.68 15.48 14.01
N PRO A 25 -13.57 16.23 14.66
CA PRO A 25 -14.77 15.66 15.27
C PRO A 25 -15.76 15.17 14.21
N GLY A 26 -16.14 13.89 14.29
CA GLY A 26 -17.19 13.29 13.46
C GLY A 26 -17.30 11.77 13.62
N SER A 27 -18.52 11.24 13.78
CA SER A 27 -18.78 9.81 14.03
C SER A 27 -18.28 8.88 12.91
N ASN A 28 -18.31 9.34 11.66
CA ASN A 28 -17.87 8.53 10.51
C ASN A 28 -16.34 8.50 10.35
N LEU A 29 -15.61 9.42 10.99
CA LEU A 29 -14.16 9.52 10.83
C LEU A 29 -13.42 8.39 11.55
N MET A 30 -13.94 7.92 12.69
CA MET A 30 -13.41 6.76 13.42
C MET A 30 -13.44 5.49 12.55
N ALA A 31 -14.60 5.22 11.93
CA ALA A 31 -14.78 4.06 11.06
C ALA A 31 -13.87 4.16 9.82
N PHE A 32 -13.73 5.37 9.27
CA PHE A 32 -12.89 5.64 8.11
C PHE A 32 -11.39 5.46 8.40
N SER A 33 -10.91 6.06 9.49
CA SER A 33 -9.53 5.86 9.98
C SER A 33 -9.24 4.38 10.25
N SER A 34 -10.19 3.67 10.89
CA SER A 34 -10.05 2.23 11.12
C SER A 34 -9.99 1.40 9.84
N ALA A 35 -10.66 1.82 8.76
CA ALA A 35 -10.55 1.19 7.45
C ALA A 35 -9.16 1.44 6.85
N ILE A 36 -8.70 2.70 6.83
CA ILE A 36 -7.36 3.07 6.34
C ILE A 36 -6.27 2.28 7.06
N ILE A 37 -6.30 2.23 8.39
CA ILE A 37 -5.30 1.49 9.19
C ILE A 37 -5.30 0.01 8.81
N ARG A 38 -6.48 -0.61 8.67
CA ARG A 38 -6.59 -2.04 8.33
C ARG A 38 -6.05 -2.34 6.93
N THR A 39 -6.39 -1.52 5.93
CA THR A 39 -5.90 -1.66 4.55
C THR A 39 -4.40 -1.45 4.50
N ALA A 40 -3.88 -0.40 5.15
CA ALA A 40 -2.46 -0.13 5.29
C ALA A 40 -1.71 -1.33 5.92
N GLN A 41 -2.22 -1.93 6.99
CA GLN A 41 -1.65 -3.13 7.59
C GLN A 41 -1.70 -4.37 6.68
N LYS A 42 -2.70 -4.45 5.81
CA LYS A 42 -2.80 -5.55 4.85
C LYS A 42 -1.78 -5.40 3.73
N LEU A 43 -1.46 -4.19 3.26
CA LEU A 43 -0.41 -3.95 2.26
C LEU A 43 0.91 -4.61 2.67
N ASP A 44 1.39 -4.36 3.90
CA ASP A 44 2.60 -5.02 4.42
C ASP A 44 2.48 -6.55 4.48
N ARG A 45 1.32 -7.04 4.94
CA ARG A 45 1.10 -8.49 5.06
C ARG A 45 1.09 -9.18 3.71
N VAL A 46 0.44 -8.59 2.71
CA VAL A 46 0.36 -9.15 1.35
C VAL A 46 1.71 -9.02 0.65
N LEU A 47 2.41 -7.89 0.78
CA LEU A 47 3.77 -7.73 0.25
C LEU A 47 4.73 -8.81 0.77
N ASN A 48 4.68 -9.12 2.06
CA ASN A 48 5.48 -10.23 2.62
C ASN A 48 5.10 -11.60 2.03
N LYS A 49 3.82 -11.81 1.69
CA LYS A 49 3.39 -13.03 0.99
C LYS A 49 3.86 -13.08 -0.47
N VAL A 50 3.87 -11.94 -1.18
CA VAL A 50 4.46 -11.81 -2.53
C VAL A 50 5.93 -12.24 -2.50
N LEU A 51 6.69 -11.69 -1.54
CA LEU A 51 8.12 -12.01 -1.37
C LEU A 51 8.36 -13.47 -0.96
N GLY A 52 7.46 -14.04 -0.15
CA GLY A 52 7.52 -15.44 0.28
C GLY A 52 6.94 -16.46 -0.72
N ALA A 53 6.38 -16.01 -1.84
CA ALA A 53 5.70 -16.89 -2.79
C ALA A 53 6.68 -17.82 -3.51
N LYS A 54 6.47 -19.13 -3.28
CA LYS A 54 7.32 -20.20 -3.84
C LYS A 54 6.95 -20.63 -5.25
N THR A 55 5.68 -20.50 -5.62
CA THR A 55 5.16 -20.85 -6.95
C THR A 55 4.78 -19.61 -7.73
N GLU A 56 4.80 -19.71 -9.06
CA GLU A 56 4.42 -18.62 -9.95
C GLU A 56 2.93 -18.26 -9.80
N VAL A 57 2.05 -19.27 -9.72
CA VAL A 57 0.63 -19.07 -9.43
C VAL A 57 0.43 -18.33 -8.12
N SER A 58 1.09 -18.77 -7.03
CA SER A 58 1.00 -18.09 -5.74
C SER A 58 1.56 -16.68 -5.80
N PHE A 59 2.57 -16.41 -6.63
CA PHE A 59 3.15 -15.10 -6.77
C PHE A 59 2.15 -14.12 -7.39
N TYR A 60 1.59 -14.44 -8.56
CA TYR A 60 0.62 -13.57 -9.24
C TYR A 60 -0.64 -13.37 -8.40
N THR A 61 -1.19 -14.42 -7.75
CA THR A 61 -2.35 -14.26 -6.86
C THR A 61 -2.07 -13.28 -5.70
N GLN A 62 -0.85 -13.24 -5.16
CA GLN A 62 -0.53 -12.27 -4.11
C GLN A 62 -0.25 -10.87 -4.66
N VAL A 63 0.22 -10.75 -5.91
CA VAL A 63 0.35 -9.45 -6.59
C VAL A 63 -1.03 -8.85 -6.82
N ASP A 64 -1.98 -9.61 -7.37
CA ASP A 64 -3.36 -9.16 -7.59
C ASP A 64 -4.00 -8.70 -6.26
N ALA A 65 -3.83 -9.49 -5.19
CA ALA A 65 -4.33 -9.12 -3.86
C ALA A 65 -3.64 -7.87 -3.28
N LEU A 66 -2.41 -7.57 -3.68
CA LEU A 66 -1.71 -6.36 -3.25
C LEU A 66 -2.26 -5.14 -4.00
N GLU A 67 -2.51 -5.29 -5.30
CA GLU A 67 -3.15 -4.27 -6.14
C GLU A 67 -4.56 -3.93 -5.63
N GLU A 68 -5.37 -4.94 -5.28
CA GLU A 68 -6.71 -4.72 -4.70
C GLU A 68 -6.67 -3.86 -3.42
N GLU A 69 -5.71 -4.12 -2.53
CA GLU A 69 -5.57 -3.34 -1.29
C GLU A 69 -4.99 -1.93 -1.56
N MET A 70 -4.19 -1.76 -2.63
CA MET A 70 -3.73 -0.46 -3.08
C MET A 70 -4.89 0.37 -3.65
N ASP A 71 -5.75 -0.23 -4.47
CA ASP A 71 -6.95 0.40 -5.03
C ASP A 71 -7.94 0.82 -3.94
N GLU A 72 -8.15 -0.02 -2.93
CA GLU A 72 -8.99 0.32 -1.78
C GLU A 72 -8.42 1.53 -1.01
N LEU A 73 -7.10 1.60 -0.83
CA LEU A 73 -6.47 2.74 -0.18
C LEU A 73 -6.55 4.01 -1.04
N ILE A 74 -6.40 3.90 -2.37
CA ILE A 74 -6.62 5.02 -3.32
C ILE A 74 -8.05 5.54 -3.17
N PHE A 75 -9.03 4.64 -3.20
CA PHE A 75 -10.44 5.00 -3.04
C PHE A 75 -10.69 5.76 -1.73
N MET A 76 -10.08 5.33 -0.62
CA MET A 76 -10.18 6.05 0.64
C MET A 76 -9.49 7.42 0.59
N MET A 77 -8.33 7.56 -0.06
CA MET A 77 -7.68 8.86 -0.21
C MET A 77 -8.54 9.82 -1.04
N ASP A 78 -9.10 9.35 -2.15
CA ASP A 78 -10.01 10.12 -3.02
C ASP A 78 -11.24 10.61 -2.24
N LYS A 79 -11.88 9.71 -1.47
CA LYS A 79 -13.05 10.06 -0.65
C LYS A 79 -12.72 11.09 0.42
N LEU A 80 -11.55 10.99 1.02
CA LEU A 80 -11.10 11.94 2.05
C LEU A 80 -10.79 13.30 1.44
N ASP A 81 -10.14 13.34 0.27
CA ASP A 81 -9.85 14.57 -0.46
C ASP A 81 -11.14 15.28 -0.89
N ASP A 82 -12.08 14.53 -1.48
CA ASP A 82 -13.40 15.04 -1.87
C ASP A 82 -14.17 15.61 -0.68
N ALA A 83 -14.18 14.89 0.46
CA ALA A 83 -14.82 15.36 1.69
C ALA A 83 -14.15 16.62 2.25
N ASN A 84 -12.85 16.77 2.04
CA ASN A 84 -12.09 17.93 2.49
C ASN A 84 -12.09 19.09 1.50
N ARG A 85 -12.47 18.88 0.23
CA ARG A 85 -12.36 19.87 -0.86
C ARG A 85 -12.98 21.23 -0.55
N LYS A 86 -14.09 21.26 0.20
CA LYS A 86 -14.76 22.51 0.62
C LYS A 86 -14.25 23.06 1.96
N ARG A 87 -13.70 22.20 2.81
CA ARG A 87 -13.27 22.55 4.18
C ARG A 87 -11.81 22.99 4.23
N ASN A 88 -10.99 22.48 3.31
CA ASN A 88 -9.58 22.81 3.13
C ASN A 88 -8.76 22.63 4.41
N ILE A 89 -9.05 21.57 5.18
CA ILE A 89 -8.37 21.29 6.44
C ILE A 89 -6.94 20.82 6.11
N PRO A 90 -5.88 21.56 6.50
CA PRO A 90 -4.51 21.28 6.04
C PRO A 90 -3.99 19.90 6.45
N ILE A 91 -4.38 19.40 7.63
CA ILE A 91 -3.93 18.09 8.10
C ILE A 91 -4.47 16.94 7.23
N LEU A 92 -5.69 17.07 6.72
CA LEU A 92 -6.26 16.09 5.80
C LEU A 92 -5.54 16.12 4.45
N ILE A 93 -5.15 17.31 3.97
CA ILE A 93 -4.39 17.45 2.73
C ILE A 93 -3.01 16.79 2.85
N ASP A 94 -2.27 17.05 3.94
CA ASP A 94 -0.97 16.38 4.19
C ASP A 94 -1.15 14.87 4.33
N PHE A 95 -2.21 14.42 5.00
CA PHE A 95 -2.49 13.01 5.18
C PHE A 95 -2.78 12.29 3.86
N VAL A 96 -3.68 12.84 3.02
CA VAL A 96 -4.00 12.32 1.68
C VAL A 96 -2.75 12.22 0.81
N LYS A 97 -1.95 13.29 0.78
CA LYS A 97 -0.69 13.31 0.02
C LYS A 97 0.25 12.19 0.44
N ARG A 98 0.41 11.97 1.76
CA ARG A 98 1.23 10.87 2.28
C ARG A 98 0.67 9.49 1.94
N GLY A 99 -0.65 9.36 1.83
CA GLY A 99 -1.29 8.13 1.35
C GLY A 99 -0.87 7.78 -0.08
N TYR A 100 -0.94 8.75 -1.00
CA TYR A 100 -0.48 8.53 -2.39
C TYR A 100 1.03 8.33 -2.51
N GLU A 101 1.82 9.02 -1.68
CA GLU A 101 3.26 8.80 -1.60
C GLU A 101 3.55 7.35 -1.17
N LEU A 102 2.88 6.86 -0.12
CA LEU A 102 3.00 5.48 0.34
C LEU A 102 2.63 4.48 -0.76
N LEU A 103 1.51 4.69 -1.44
CA LEU A 103 1.05 3.86 -2.56
C LEU A 103 2.06 3.82 -3.70
N SER A 104 2.65 4.96 -4.05
CA SER A 104 3.70 5.03 -5.07
C SER A 104 4.92 4.20 -4.69
N LEU A 105 5.29 4.18 -3.41
CA LEU A 105 6.39 3.35 -2.91
C LEU A 105 6.08 1.85 -2.96
N TYR A 106 4.85 1.44 -2.65
CA TYR A 106 4.42 0.04 -2.83
C TYR A 106 4.42 -0.35 -4.31
N SER A 107 3.90 0.49 -5.20
CA SER A 107 3.92 0.27 -6.65
C SER A 107 5.34 0.04 -7.18
N ILE A 108 6.28 0.93 -6.85
CA ILE A 108 7.69 0.78 -7.25
C ILE A 108 8.29 -0.52 -6.69
N CYS A 109 7.93 -0.88 -5.45
CA CYS A 109 8.40 -2.12 -4.85
C CYS A 109 7.87 -3.34 -5.60
N CYS A 110 6.59 -3.35 -5.99
CA CYS A 110 5.99 -4.41 -6.79
C CYS A 110 6.70 -4.58 -8.14
N ASP A 111 6.89 -3.48 -8.88
CA ASP A 111 7.56 -3.49 -10.18
C ASP A 111 8.96 -4.11 -10.09
N GLN A 112 9.72 -3.72 -9.06
CA GLN A 112 11.06 -4.28 -8.82
C GLN A 112 11.04 -5.78 -8.54
N ILE A 113 10.06 -6.25 -7.76
CA ILE A 113 9.91 -7.68 -7.44
C ILE A 113 9.54 -8.47 -8.69
N ILE A 114 8.58 -7.97 -9.48
CA ILE A 114 8.13 -8.59 -10.73
C ILE A 114 9.30 -8.68 -11.70
N GLU A 115 10.04 -7.58 -11.92
CA GLU A 115 11.21 -7.57 -12.80
C GLU A 115 12.25 -8.61 -12.39
N GLN A 116 12.54 -8.75 -11.09
CA GLN A 116 13.52 -9.73 -10.60
C GLN A 116 13.05 -11.16 -10.86
N LYS A 117 11.77 -11.47 -10.60
CA LYS A 117 11.18 -12.79 -10.87
C LYS A 117 11.21 -13.13 -12.36
N THR A 118 10.80 -12.21 -13.23
CA THR A 118 10.81 -12.43 -14.70
C THR A 118 12.23 -12.59 -15.24
N LYS A 119 13.20 -11.79 -14.77
CA LYS A 119 14.62 -11.95 -15.16
C LYS A 119 15.21 -13.27 -14.68
N ALA A 120 14.83 -13.73 -13.49
CA ALA A 120 15.28 -15.02 -12.95
C ALA A 120 14.68 -16.21 -13.71
N ALA A 121 13.43 -16.13 -14.14
CA ALA A 121 12.78 -17.15 -14.97
C ALA A 121 13.48 -17.31 -16.32
N LYS A 122 13.74 -16.19 -17.03
CA LYS A 122 14.42 -16.20 -18.33
C LYS A 122 15.80 -16.85 -18.30
N ARG A 123 16.59 -16.61 -17.23
CA ARG A 123 17.92 -17.23 -17.08
C ARG A 123 17.87 -18.74 -16.84
N LYS A 124 16.82 -19.26 -16.21
CA LYS A 124 16.64 -20.71 -16.03
C LYS A 124 16.33 -21.39 -17.36
N ASP A 125 15.46 -20.77 -18.17
CA ASP A 125 15.10 -21.31 -19.48
C ASP A 125 16.28 -21.34 -20.47
N GLU A 126 17.23 -20.42 -20.33
CA GLU A 126 18.49 -20.41 -21.11
C GLU A 126 19.45 -21.51 -20.64
N PHE A 127 19.52 -21.81 -19.33
CA PHE A 127 20.42 -22.82 -18.77
C PHE A 127 19.94 -24.27 -18.94
N GLU A 128 18.64 -24.49 -19.13
CA GLU A 128 18.06 -25.81 -19.40
C GLU A 128 18.07 -26.18 -20.90
N ARG A 129 18.55 -25.27 -21.77
CA ARG A 129 18.64 -25.46 -23.23
C ARG A 129 20.07 -25.71 -23.75
N ASP A 130 21.07 -25.64 -22.87
CA ASP A 130 22.48 -25.96 -23.11
C ASP A 130 22.87 -27.31 -22.48
#